data_AF-A0A536FH32-F1
#
_entry.id   AF-A0A536FH32-F1
#
_cell.length_a   1.000
_cell.length_b   1.000
_cell.length_c   1.000
_cell.angle_alpha   90.00
_cell.angle_beta   90.00
_cell.angle_gamma   90.00
#
_symmetry.space_group_name_H-M   'P 1'
#
loop_
_entity.id
_entity.type
_entity.pdbx_description
1 polymer ?
#
loop_
_entity_poly.entity_id
_entity_poly.type
_entity_poly.pdbx_seq_one_letter_code
_entity_poly.pdbx_strand_id
1 'polypeptide(L)'
;MPSVTEAVEALVRATADLPDEEMDRPWTWDAYDEEGLRFALLLAQHELRDLAVRMSALRRAPATQAELILTQYHAAYRDLTGALAGTQDEDLDRAPAAEEWPVREVLRHMLGAEYGFLGVVQYARSPERPADAARAEAGLSGFRERHGYRGPAELPGGIAEVRTALFEVHRRVLRELAGLTDDELEWPAFFWDGERPIRFRLHRFAAHLVQHTVQVDKTLVAIGDAPTEAQRLVRILYRELAPVEMLAAGGVGEAERRAVAATLWDRAGEIEALVNVVPH
;
A
#
# COMPACT_ATOMS: atom_id res chain seq x y z
N MET A 1 -3.27 -23.25 6.01
CA MET A 1 -4.37 -22.40 5.50
C MET A 1 -3.77 -21.04 5.20
N PRO A 2 -4.16 -20.39 4.08
CA PRO A 2 -3.63 -19.09 3.71
C PRO A 2 -4.05 -18.03 4.73
N SER A 3 -3.22 -17.00 4.86
CA SER A 3 -3.61 -15.72 5.44
C SER A 3 -4.54 -14.94 4.51
N VAL A 4 -5.22 -13.93 5.04
CA VAL A 4 -6.09 -13.06 4.22
C VAL A 4 -5.29 -12.37 3.12
N THR A 5 -4.07 -11.92 3.42
CA THR A 5 -3.16 -11.35 2.42
C THR A 5 -2.85 -12.35 1.31
N GLU A 6 -2.44 -13.59 1.65
CA GLU A 6 -2.16 -14.61 0.63
C GLU A 6 -3.37 -14.96 -0.24
N ALA A 7 -4.58 -14.93 0.34
CA ALA A 7 -5.82 -15.16 -0.40
C ALA A 7 -6.19 -13.99 -1.32
N VAL A 8 -5.97 -12.75 -0.90
CA VAL A 8 -6.11 -11.57 -1.78
C VAL A 8 -5.08 -11.63 -2.91
N GLU A 9 -3.82 -11.95 -2.62
CA GLU A 9 -2.79 -12.10 -3.65
C GLU A 9 -3.13 -13.22 -4.66
N ALA A 10 -3.83 -14.28 -4.23
CA ALA A 10 -4.35 -15.31 -5.13
C ALA A 10 -5.44 -14.75 -6.06
N LEU A 11 -6.40 -13.99 -5.53
CA LEU A 11 -7.40 -13.30 -6.36
C LEU A 11 -6.74 -12.35 -7.37
N VAL A 12 -5.76 -11.56 -6.93
CA VAL A 12 -5.04 -10.63 -7.81
C VAL A 12 -4.34 -11.36 -8.94
N ARG A 13 -3.64 -12.47 -8.67
CA ARG A 13 -3.01 -13.28 -9.72
C ARG A 13 -4.02 -13.85 -10.71
N ALA A 14 -5.22 -14.20 -10.25
CA ALA A 14 -6.27 -14.75 -11.10
C ALA A 14 -6.94 -13.69 -11.99
N THR A 15 -6.87 -12.39 -11.63
CA THR A 15 -7.68 -11.36 -12.29
C THR A 15 -6.94 -10.14 -12.83
N ALA A 16 -5.77 -9.77 -12.32
CA ALA A 16 -5.15 -8.47 -12.63
C ALA A 16 -4.81 -8.27 -14.12
N ASP A 17 -4.55 -9.36 -14.85
CA ASP A 17 -4.20 -9.33 -16.27
C ASP A 17 -5.40 -9.61 -17.18
N LEU A 18 -6.62 -9.72 -16.63
CA LEU A 18 -7.82 -9.93 -17.43
C LEU A 18 -8.23 -8.64 -18.15
N PRO A 19 -8.55 -8.72 -19.46
CA PRO A 19 -9.11 -7.59 -20.20
C PRO A 19 -10.54 -7.29 -19.74
N ASP A 20 -11.05 -6.10 -20.07
CA ASP A 20 -12.38 -5.63 -19.65
C ASP A 20 -13.50 -6.60 -20.06
N GLU A 21 -13.40 -7.21 -21.23
CA GLU A 21 -14.37 -8.20 -21.74
C GLU A 21 -14.49 -9.46 -20.87
N GLU A 22 -13.44 -9.86 -20.16
CA GLU A 22 -13.49 -11.00 -19.24
C GLU A 22 -14.24 -10.67 -17.94
N MET A 23 -14.44 -9.39 -17.61
CA MET A 23 -15.23 -9.00 -16.43
C MET A 23 -16.72 -9.29 -16.59
N ASP A 24 -17.21 -9.42 -17.83
CA ASP A 24 -18.56 -9.86 -18.17
C ASP A 24 -18.73 -11.39 -18.17
N ARG A 25 -17.64 -12.15 -17.98
CA ARG A 25 -17.71 -13.61 -18.03
C ARG A 25 -18.73 -14.12 -17.00
N PRO A 26 -19.66 -15.00 -17.38
CA PRO A 26 -20.70 -15.48 -16.48
C PRO A 26 -20.10 -16.07 -15.21
N TRP A 27 -20.53 -15.53 -14.07
CA TRP A 27 -20.19 -16.00 -12.74
C TRP A 27 -21.40 -15.82 -11.85
N THR A 28 -21.72 -16.83 -11.05
CA THR A 28 -22.96 -16.87 -10.27
C THR A 28 -22.64 -17.04 -8.79
N TRP A 29 -23.24 -16.18 -7.97
CA TRP A 29 -23.21 -16.33 -6.51
C TRP A 29 -24.62 -16.23 -5.94
N ASP A 30 -25.15 -17.37 -5.46
CA ASP A 30 -26.52 -17.50 -4.99
C ASP A 30 -27.53 -16.97 -6.03
N ALA A 31 -28.31 -15.93 -5.70
CA ALA A 31 -29.28 -15.31 -6.59
C ALA A 31 -28.69 -14.23 -7.51
N TYR A 32 -27.38 -13.97 -7.46
CA TYR A 32 -26.71 -12.97 -8.29
C TYR A 32 -25.98 -13.66 -9.46
N ASP A 33 -26.59 -13.63 -10.64
CA ASP A 33 -26.11 -14.30 -11.86
C ASP A 33 -25.94 -13.38 -13.09
N GLU A 34 -26.31 -12.10 -12.99
CA GLU A 34 -26.26 -11.15 -14.12
C GLU A 34 -25.01 -10.26 -14.15
N GLU A 35 -24.28 -10.16 -13.04
CA GLU A 35 -23.19 -9.18 -12.88
C GLU A 35 -21.85 -9.65 -13.48
N GLY A 36 -21.66 -10.95 -13.67
CA GLY A 36 -20.42 -11.54 -14.20
C GLY A 36 -19.26 -11.57 -13.20
N LEU A 37 -18.06 -11.84 -13.70
CA LEU A 37 -16.84 -12.08 -12.92
C LEU A 37 -16.44 -10.89 -12.02
N ARG A 38 -16.71 -9.65 -12.43
CA ARG A 38 -16.51 -8.45 -11.59
C ARG A 38 -17.15 -8.59 -10.20
N PHE A 39 -18.29 -9.28 -10.12
CA PHE A 39 -19.02 -9.43 -8.87
C PHE A 39 -18.26 -10.30 -7.86
N ALA A 40 -17.43 -11.23 -8.33
CA ALA A 40 -16.56 -12.01 -7.46
C ALA A 40 -15.56 -11.12 -6.69
N LEU A 41 -15.01 -10.09 -7.37
CA LEU A 41 -14.12 -9.11 -6.74
C LEU A 41 -14.89 -8.16 -5.81
N LEU A 42 -16.10 -7.73 -6.18
CA LEU A 42 -16.96 -6.91 -5.31
C LEU A 42 -17.39 -7.67 -4.04
N LEU A 43 -17.67 -8.97 -4.14
CA LEU A 43 -17.94 -9.79 -2.96
C LEU A 43 -16.69 -9.98 -2.10
N ALA A 44 -15.51 -10.18 -2.70
CA ALA A 44 -14.26 -10.20 -1.95
C ALA A 44 -14.02 -8.89 -1.18
N GLN A 45 -14.35 -7.75 -1.80
CA GLN A 45 -14.33 -6.45 -1.14
C GLN A 45 -15.31 -6.40 0.06
N HIS A 46 -16.55 -6.88 -0.10
CA HIS A 46 -17.53 -6.94 0.99
C HIS A 46 -17.00 -7.75 2.18
N GLU A 47 -16.43 -8.92 1.92
CA GLU A 47 -15.85 -9.79 2.95
C GLU A 47 -14.71 -9.10 3.71
N LEU A 48 -13.81 -8.40 3.02
CA LEU A 48 -12.72 -7.64 3.65
C LEU A 48 -13.24 -6.50 4.53
N ARG A 49 -14.25 -5.77 4.06
CA ARG A 49 -14.88 -4.68 4.83
C ARG A 49 -15.55 -5.18 6.09
N ASP A 50 -16.36 -6.21 5.98
CA ASP A 50 -17.04 -6.80 7.12
C ASP A 50 -16.03 -7.40 8.12
N LEU A 51 -14.99 -8.07 7.61
CA LEU A 51 -13.88 -8.56 8.44
C LEU A 51 -13.21 -7.44 9.24
N ALA A 52 -12.87 -6.32 8.61
CA ALA A 52 -12.27 -5.18 9.30
C ALA A 52 -13.16 -4.62 10.41
N VAL A 53 -14.49 -4.53 10.18
CA VAL A 53 -15.47 -4.12 11.19
C VAL A 53 -15.50 -5.10 12.36
N ARG A 54 -15.62 -6.41 12.08
CA ARG A 54 -15.64 -7.46 13.12
C ARG A 54 -14.36 -7.47 13.93
N MET A 55 -13.20 -7.40 13.28
CA MET A 55 -11.90 -7.33 13.94
C MET A 55 -11.77 -6.09 14.82
N SER A 56 -12.22 -4.93 14.35
CA SER A 56 -12.23 -3.71 15.14
C SER A 56 -13.05 -3.85 16.43
N ALA A 57 -14.24 -4.48 16.33
CA ALA A 57 -15.09 -4.77 17.48
C ALA A 57 -14.49 -5.77 18.49
N LEU A 58 -13.56 -6.63 18.05
CA LEU A 58 -12.86 -7.60 18.89
C LEU A 58 -11.63 -7.03 19.62
N ARG A 59 -11.24 -5.77 19.35
CA ARG A 59 -10.11 -5.15 20.03
C ARG A 59 -10.38 -5.00 21.53
N ARG A 60 -9.36 -5.28 22.34
CA ARG A 60 -9.40 -5.09 23.80
C ARG A 60 -9.38 -3.61 24.22
N ALA A 61 -8.78 -2.78 23.37
CA ALA A 61 -8.66 -1.34 23.59
C ALA A 61 -8.92 -0.59 22.26
N PRO A 62 -9.44 0.64 22.33
CA PRO A 62 -9.52 1.51 21.16
C PRO A 62 -8.16 1.69 20.49
N ALA A 63 -8.17 2.00 19.19
CA ALA A 63 -6.94 2.37 18.50
C ALA A 63 -6.42 3.73 19.00
N THR A 64 -5.10 3.85 19.17
CA THR A 64 -4.44 5.13 19.45
C THR A 64 -4.47 6.03 18.20
N GLN A 65 -4.25 7.33 18.36
CA GLN A 65 -4.14 8.22 17.19
C GLN A 65 -2.96 7.82 16.30
N ALA A 66 -1.84 7.41 16.90
CA ALA A 66 -0.69 6.93 16.13
C ALA A 66 -1.03 5.69 15.29
N GLU A 67 -1.73 4.71 15.86
CA GLU A 67 -2.20 3.52 15.13
C GLU A 67 -3.14 3.89 13.97
N LEU A 68 -4.06 4.83 14.19
CA LEU A 68 -4.99 5.30 13.16
C LEU A 68 -4.27 6.02 12.01
N ILE A 69 -3.28 6.86 12.31
CA ILE A 69 -2.47 7.55 11.30
C ILE A 69 -1.63 6.53 10.50
N LEU A 70 -1.00 5.57 11.17
CA LEU A 70 -0.24 4.51 10.48
C LEU A 70 -1.15 3.62 9.63
N THR A 71 -2.40 3.42 10.02
CA THR A 71 -3.40 2.73 9.20
C THR A 71 -3.71 3.50 7.91
N GLN A 72 -3.81 4.83 7.97
CA GLN A 72 -4.01 5.67 6.78
C GLN A 72 -2.79 5.60 5.84
N TYR A 73 -1.58 5.64 6.41
CA TYR A 73 -0.35 5.45 5.64
C TYR A 73 -0.30 4.08 4.95
N HIS A 74 -0.63 3.01 5.68
CA HIS A 74 -0.66 1.66 5.11
C HIS A 74 -1.72 1.51 4.02
N ALA A 75 -2.89 2.14 4.17
CA ALA A 75 -3.90 2.20 3.11
C ALA A 75 -3.39 2.93 1.85
N ALA A 76 -2.65 4.02 2.00
CA ALA A 76 -2.03 4.72 0.87
C ALA A 76 -0.95 3.88 0.18
N TYR A 77 -0.15 3.11 0.94
CA TYR A 77 0.79 2.14 0.37
C TYR A 77 0.09 1.03 -0.41
N ARG A 78 -1.02 0.50 0.12
CA ARG A 78 -1.82 -0.52 -0.56
C ARG A 78 -2.51 0.01 -1.81
N ASP A 79 -2.95 1.27 -1.81
CA ASP A 79 -3.46 1.94 -3.01
C ASP A 79 -2.40 2.01 -4.12
N LEU A 80 -1.17 2.41 -3.79
CA LEU A 80 -0.03 2.36 -4.72
C LEU A 80 0.24 0.94 -5.22
N THR A 81 0.23 -0.06 -4.32
CA THR A 81 0.45 -1.47 -4.69
C THR A 81 -0.60 -1.94 -5.70
N GLY A 82 -1.85 -1.53 -5.52
CA GLY A 82 -2.93 -1.80 -6.46
C GLY A 82 -2.79 -1.08 -7.80
N ALA A 83 -2.34 0.18 -7.78
CA ALA A 83 -2.06 0.94 -9.01
C ALA A 83 -0.93 0.30 -9.85
N LEU A 84 0.00 -0.41 -9.20
CA LEU A 84 1.11 -1.11 -9.85
C LEU A 84 0.82 -2.59 -10.17
N ALA A 85 -0.39 -3.09 -9.91
CA ALA A 85 -0.68 -4.52 -9.99
C ALA A 85 -0.56 -5.09 -11.41
N GLY A 86 -0.90 -4.30 -12.43
CA GLY A 86 -0.82 -4.69 -13.85
C GLY A 86 0.33 -4.04 -14.64
N THR A 87 1.16 -3.22 -13.98
CA THR A 87 2.27 -2.53 -14.65
C THR A 87 3.33 -3.52 -15.13
N GLN A 88 3.74 -3.42 -16.39
CA GLN A 88 4.77 -4.27 -16.98
C GLN A 88 6.16 -3.63 -16.87
N ASP A 89 7.20 -4.46 -17.00
CA ASP A 89 8.60 -4.00 -16.97
C ASP A 89 8.90 -2.94 -18.04
N GLU A 90 8.29 -3.08 -19.22
CA GLU A 90 8.48 -2.18 -20.35
C GLU A 90 7.88 -0.79 -20.13
N ASP A 91 6.92 -0.64 -19.22
CA ASP A 91 6.27 0.63 -18.92
C ASP A 91 6.99 1.47 -17.88
N LEU A 92 7.88 0.86 -17.10
CA LEU A 92 8.61 1.52 -16.02
C LEU A 92 9.42 2.72 -16.50
N ASP A 93 10.03 2.62 -17.68
CA ASP A 93 10.98 3.59 -18.23
C ASP A 93 10.40 4.41 -19.40
N ARG A 94 9.13 4.18 -19.76
CA ARG A 94 8.43 4.95 -20.79
C ARG A 94 8.02 6.31 -20.23
N ALA A 95 8.64 7.37 -20.75
CA ALA A 95 8.28 8.73 -20.40
C ALA A 95 6.99 9.16 -21.12
N PRO A 96 6.03 9.81 -20.43
CA PRO A 96 4.76 10.24 -21.03
C PRO A 96 4.94 11.43 -21.99
N ALA A 97 5.94 12.27 -21.74
CA ALA A 97 6.35 13.38 -22.60
C ALA A 97 7.83 13.71 -22.37
N ALA A 98 8.40 14.58 -23.22
CA ALA A 98 9.73 15.13 -22.98
C ALA A 98 9.77 15.84 -21.62
N GLU A 99 10.83 15.59 -20.84
CA GLU A 99 11.06 16.16 -19.50
C GLU A 99 10.09 15.69 -18.38
N GLU A 100 9.08 14.90 -18.70
CA GLU A 100 8.21 14.27 -17.70
C GLU A 100 8.79 12.96 -17.17
N TRP A 101 8.49 12.65 -15.90
CA TRP A 101 9.05 11.48 -15.23
C TRP A 101 8.35 10.18 -15.65
N PRO A 102 9.10 9.14 -16.05
CA PRO A 102 8.56 7.80 -16.18
C PRO A 102 8.20 7.21 -14.82
N VAL A 103 7.43 6.11 -14.80
CA VAL A 103 6.95 5.49 -13.55
C VAL A 103 8.10 5.16 -12.60
N ARG A 104 9.22 4.61 -13.08
CA ARG A 104 10.40 4.30 -12.26
C ARG A 104 10.92 5.51 -11.50
N GLU A 105 10.99 6.67 -12.15
CA GLU A 105 11.50 7.89 -11.54
C GLU A 105 10.54 8.41 -10.46
N VAL A 106 9.23 8.33 -10.69
CA VAL A 106 8.21 8.64 -9.68
C VAL A 106 8.36 7.72 -8.47
N LEU A 107 8.48 6.40 -8.69
CA LEU A 107 8.61 5.41 -7.61
C LEU A 107 9.94 5.57 -6.84
N ARG A 108 11.04 5.88 -7.53
CA ARG A 108 12.33 6.20 -6.90
C ARG A 108 12.23 7.44 -6.03
N HIS A 109 11.52 8.49 -6.49
CA HIS A 109 11.25 9.68 -5.71
C HIS A 109 10.44 9.36 -4.44
N MET A 110 9.37 8.57 -4.57
CA MET A 110 8.56 8.09 -3.44
C MET A 110 9.40 7.30 -2.44
N LEU A 111 10.20 6.34 -2.92
CA LEU A 111 11.11 5.55 -2.09
C LEU A 111 12.08 6.46 -1.30
N GLY A 112 12.67 7.46 -1.96
CA GLY A 112 13.51 8.45 -1.28
C GLY A 112 12.79 9.23 -0.17
N ALA A 113 11.51 9.58 -0.40
CA ALA A 113 10.67 10.28 0.57
C ALA A 113 10.30 9.38 1.76
N GLU A 114 10.00 8.10 1.54
CA GLU A 114 9.72 7.12 2.60
C GLU A 114 10.88 7.03 3.60
N TYR A 115 12.11 6.85 3.10
CA TYR A 115 13.32 6.87 3.93
C TYR A 115 13.50 8.24 4.63
N GLY A 116 13.21 9.32 3.92
CA GLY A 116 13.41 10.67 4.42
C GLY A 116 12.49 11.05 5.56
N PHE A 117 11.20 10.82 5.41
CA PHE A 117 10.24 11.08 6.48
C PHE A 117 10.47 10.13 7.66
N LEU A 118 10.84 8.87 7.43
CA LEU A 118 11.16 7.95 8.53
C LEU A 118 12.36 8.47 9.32
N GLY A 119 13.43 8.89 8.63
CA GLY A 119 14.60 9.47 9.28
C GLY A 119 14.30 10.75 10.06
N VAL A 120 13.39 11.59 9.57
CA VAL A 120 12.95 12.82 10.26
C VAL A 120 12.23 12.47 11.57
N VAL A 121 11.29 11.53 11.53
CA VAL A 121 10.54 11.10 12.73
C VAL A 121 11.47 10.42 13.74
N GLN A 122 12.35 9.55 13.27
CA GLN A 122 13.29 8.85 14.14
C GLN A 122 14.34 9.78 14.74
N TYR A 123 14.75 10.83 14.00
CA TYR A 123 15.63 11.85 14.55
C TYR A 123 14.93 12.69 15.62
N ALA A 124 13.67 13.06 15.40
CA ALA A 124 12.88 13.80 16.40
C ALA A 124 12.75 13.04 17.73
N ARG A 125 12.71 11.70 17.67
CA ARG A 125 12.64 10.80 18.84
C ARG A 125 13.99 10.40 19.40
N SER A 126 15.09 10.71 18.70
CA SER A 126 16.41 10.23 19.05
C SER A 126 17.01 11.01 20.22
N PRO A 127 17.66 10.34 21.20
CA PRO A 127 18.45 11.03 22.21
C PRO A 127 19.67 11.76 21.63
N GLU A 128 20.10 11.45 20.39
CA GLU A 128 21.16 12.18 19.69
C GLU A 128 20.71 13.57 19.22
N ARG A 129 19.41 13.87 19.23
CA ARG A 129 18.89 15.17 18.80
C ARG A 129 19.28 16.25 19.81
N PRO A 130 20.06 17.27 19.41
CA PRO A 130 20.33 18.42 20.25
C PRO A 130 19.06 19.16 20.64
N ALA A 131 19.02 19.73 21.84
CA ALA A 131 17.91 20.58 22.29
C ALA A 131 17.86 21.91 21.52
N ASP A 132 19.01 22.41 21.07
CA ASP A 132 19.10 23.60 20.23
C ASP A 132 18.64 23.30 18.80
N ALA A 133 17.67 24.07 18.31
CA ALA A 133 17.01 23.83 17.02
C ALA A 133 17.97 23.95 15.83
N ALA A 134 18.85 24.96 15.82
CA ALA A 134 19.79 25.16 14.72
C ALA A 134 20.82 24.01 14.64
N ARG A 135 21.30 23.52 15.79
CA ARG A 135 22.16 22.34 15.85
C ARG A 135 21.42 21.07 15.46
N ALA A 136 20.15 20.93 15.84
CA ALA A 136 19.33 19.79 15.43
C ALA A 136 19.13 19.76 13.91
N GLU A 137 18.77 20.89 13.30
CA GLU A 137 18.67 21.03 11.85
C GLU A 137 19.97 20.61 11.15
N ALA A 138 21.12 21.15 11.59
CA ALA A 138 22.42 20.80 11.02
C ALA A 138 22.77 19.31 11.18
N GLY A 139 22.31 18.67 12.25
CA GLY A 139 22.60 17.27 12.57
C GLY A 139 21.77 16.24 11.78
N LEU A 140 20.59 16.63 11.27
CA LEU A 140 19.66 15.70 10.63
C LEU A 140 20.27 14.96 9.44
N SER A 141 21.01 15.67 8.57
CA SER A 141 21.62 15.10 7.37
C SER A 141 22.60 13.96 7.72
N GLY A 142 23.46 14.20 8.71
CA GLY A 142 24.43 13.20 9.19
C GLY A 142 23.77 12.05 9.95
N PHE A 143 22.72 12.32 10.73
CA PHE A 143 21.93 11.26 11.36
C PHE A 143 21.30 10.33 10.32
N ARG A 144 20.67 10.89 9.28
CA ARG A 144 20.07 10.08 8.22
C ARG A 144 21.07 9.19 7.49
N GLU A 145 22.30 9.67 7.30
CA GLU A 145 23.36 8.87 6.71
C GLU A 145 23.81 7.74 7.64
N ARG A 146 24.16 8.04 8.89
CA ARG A 146 24.66 7.05 9.86
C ARG A 146 23.67 5.92 10.16
N HIS A 147 22.38 6.23 10.16
CA HIS A 147 21.31 5.27 10.52
C HIS A 147 20.56 4.71 9.30
N GLY A 148 21.06 4.94 8.08
CA GLY A 148 20.50 4.35 6.88
C GLY A 148 19.10 4.85 6.51
N TYR A 149 18.82 6.13 6.75
CA TYR A 149 17.58 6.83 6.31
C TYR A 149 17.81 7.64 5.02
N ARG A 150 18.76 7.19 4.20
CA ARG A 150 18.95 7.63 2.82
C ARG A 150 18.33 6.57 1.92
N GLY A 151 17.38 6.99 1.09
CA GLY A 151 16.87 6.13 0.03
C GLY A 151 17.97 5.83 -0.99
N PRO A 152 17.78 4.79 -1.81
CA PRO A 152 18.75 4.43 -2.82
C PRO A 152 18.84 5.52 -3.90
N ALA A 153 20.04 5.67 -4.49
CA ALA A 153 20.26 6.64 -5.56
C ALA A 153 19.50 6.25 -6.84
N GLU A 154 19.43 4.95 -7.10
CA GLU A 154 18.81 4.32 -8.26
C GLU A 154 17.79 3.28 -7.81
N LEU A 155 16.90 2.89 -8.73
CA LEU A 155 15.90 1.86 -8.51
C LEU A 155 15.93 0.87 -9.69
N PRO A 156 16.89 -0.07 -9.72
CA PRO A 156 17.11 -0.98 -10.85
C PRO A 156 16.09 -2.13 -10.87
N GLY A 157 16.11 -2.91 -11.96
CA GLY A 157 15.30 -4.12 -12.11
C GLY A 157 13.93 -3.90 -12.74
N GLY A 158 13.13 -4.96 -12.81
CA GLY A 158 11.75 -4.93 -13.28
C GLY A 158 10.77 -4.53 -12.18
N ILE A 159 9.48 -4.59 -12.49
CA ILE A 159 8.39 -4.20 -11.59
C ILE A 159 8.40 -5.02 -10.30
N ALA A 160 8.83 -6.28 -10.37
CA ALA A 160 8.95 -7.17 -9.22
C ALA A 160 10.00 -6.67 -8.21
N GLU A 161 11.19 -6.28 -8.67
CA GLU A 161 12.24 -5.70 -7.83
C GLU A 161 11.81 -4.34 -7.26
N VAL A 162 11.15 -3.51 -8.08
CA VAL A 162 10.62 -2.21 -7.65
C VAL A 162 9.60 -2.37 -6.53
N ARG A 163 8.62 -3.27 -6.71
CA ARG A 163 7.60 -3.57 -5.68
C ARG A 163 8.23 -4.13 -4.42
N THR A 164 9.27 -4.95 -4.55
CA THR A 164 10.03 -5.49 -3.42
C THR A 164 10.71 -4.37 -2.62
N ALA A 165 11.39 -3.43 -3.29
CA ALA A 165 12.03 -2.29 -2.62
C ALA A 165 11.02 -1.40 -1.88
N LEU A 166 9.87 -1.13 -2.49
CA LEU A 166 8.77 -0.38 -1.86
C LEU A 166 8.20 -1.14 -0.65
N PHE A 167 8.03 -2.46 -0.75
CA PHE A 167 7.56 -3.30 0.34
C PHE A 167 8.54 -3.33 1.53
N GLU A 168 9.84 -3.44 1.26
CA GLU A 168 10.87 -3.48 2.29
C GLU A 168 10.92 -2.18 3.10
N VAL A 169 10.90 -1.02 2.44
CA VAL A 169 10.84 0.27 3.15
C VAL A 169 9.54 0.42 3.90
N HIS A 170 8.40 0.02 3.31
CA HIS A 170 7.10 0.14 3.94
C HIS A 170 7.03 -0.69 5.23
N ARG A 171 7.51 -1.93 5.19
CA ARG A 171 7.61 -2.79 6.38
C ARG A 171 8.55 -2.20 7.43
N ARG A 172 9.64 -1.56 7.00
CA ARG A 172 10.55 -0.86 7.90
C ARG A 172 9.84 0.30 8.59
N VAL A 173 9.10 1.13 7.86
CA VAL A 173 8.31 2.25 8.41
C VAL A 173 7.33 1.73 9.47
N LEU A 174 6.50 0.74 9.13
CA LEU A 174 5.53 0.19 10.09
C LEU A 174 6.21 -0.40 11.33
N ARG A 175 7.28 -1.18 11.15
CA ARG A 175 8.01 -1.79 12.28
C ARG A 175 8.62 -0.74 13.20
N GLU A 176 9.28 0.27 12.65
CA GLU A 176 10.01 1.27 13.43
C GLU A 176 9.10 2.29 14.10
N LEU A 177 7.90 2.50 13.54
CA LEU A 177 6.90 3.40 14.10
C LEU A 177 5.80 2.69 14.90
N ALA A 178 5.81 1.36 14.99
CA ALA A 178 4.79 0.58 15.70
C ALA A 178 4.62 0.98 17.18
N GLY A 179 5.70 1.43 17.83
CA GLY A 179 5.69 1.86 19.23
C GLY A 179 5.48 3.36 19.43
N LEU A 180 5.10 4.10 18.39
CA LEU A 180 4.86 5.55 18.51
C LEU A 180 3.63 5.81 19.38
N THR A 181 3.79 6.68 20.37
CA THR A 181 2.74 7.07 21.31
C THR A 181 2.00 8.33 20.84
N ASP A 182 0.79 8.55 21.36
CA ASP A 182 0.01 9.76 21.05
C ASP A 182 0.70 11.04 21.54
N ASP A 183 1.46 10.99 22.65
CA ASP A 183 2.22 12.13 23.15
C ASP A 183 3.39 12.50 22.22
N GLU A 184 4.06 11.50 21.63
CA GLU A 184 5.14 11.73 20.66
C GLU A 184 4.64 12.39 19.38
N LEU A 185 3.35 12.27 19.03
CA LEU A 185 2.79 12.90 17.82
C LEU A 185 2.95 14.43 17.82
N GLU A 186 2.98 15.05 18.99
CA GLU A 186 3.11 16.49 19.14
C GLU A 186 4.57 16.96 19.25
N TRP A 187 5.54 16.04 19.22
CA TRP A 187 6.95 16.41 19.30
C TRP A 187 7.42 17.15 18.02
N PRO A 188 8.30 18.14 18.17
CA PRO A 188 8.81 18.90 17.04
C PRO A 188 9.73 18.06 16.15
N ALA A 189 9.43 18.06 14.85
CA ALA A 189 10.19 17.39 13.80
C ALA A 189 10.56 18.37 12.69
N PHE A 190 11.85 18.68 12.60
CA PHE A 190 12.40 19.58 11.59
C PHE A 190 12.60 18.86 10.24
N PHE A 191 12.28 19.56 9.15
CA PHE A 191 12.67 19.18 7.79
C PHE A 191 12.91 20.45 6.95
N TRP A 192 13.14 20.33 5.64
CA TRP A 192 13.49 21.46 4.77
C TRP A 192 12.47 22.61 4.75
N ASP A 193 11.21 22.34 5.09
CA ASP A 193 10.10 23.30 5.17
C ASP A 193 9.88 23.85 6.61
N GLY A 194 10.85 23.66 7.49
CA GLY A 194 10.85 24.13 8.87
C GLY A 194 10.37 23.10 9.89
N GLU A 195 10.05 23.57 11.09
CA GLU A 195 9.57 22.72 12.18
C GLU A 195 8.05 22.48 12.10
N ARG A 196 7.66 21.21 12.25
CA ARG A 196 6.26 20.75 12.31
C ARG A 196 6.16 19.59 13.31
N PRO A 197 4.99 19.31 13.90
CA PRO A 197 4.79 18.12 14.74
C PRO A 197 5.03 16.82 13.97
N ILE A 198 5.42 15.74 14.66
CA ILE A 198 5.51 14.39 14.08
C ILE A 198 4.19 14.01 13.38
N ARG A 199 3.04 14.33 13.98
CA ARG A 199 1.70 14.14 13.39
C ARG A 199 1.62 14.66 11.95
N PHE A 200 2.13 15.87 11.71
CA PHE A 200 2.12 16.47 10.38
C PHE A 200 3.02 15.69 9.42
N ARG A 201 4.19 15.23 9.87
CA ARG A 201 5.12 14.43 9.06
C ARG A 201 4.50 13.08 8.68
N LEU A 202 3.78 12.44 9.59
CA LEU A 202 3.07 11.19 9.32
C LEU A 202 1.90 11.35 8.35
N HIS A 203 1.13 12.43 8.45
CA HIS A 203 0.14 12.72 7.40
C HIS A 203 0.80 13.05 6.05
N ARG A 204 1.98 13.67 6.07
CA ARG A 204 2.72 13.96 4.83
C ARG A 204 3.23 12.67 4.16
N PHE A 205 3.61 11.63 4.90
CA PHE A 205 3.89 10.29 4.35
C PHE A 205 2.72 9.81 3.49
N ALA A 206 1.53 9.68 4.08
CA ALA A 206 0.34 9.19 3.38
C ALA A 206 -0.03 10.09 2.19
N ALA A 207 -0.03 11.41 2.39
CA ALA A 207 -0.36 12.36 1.32
C ALA A 207 0.68 12.35 0.18
N HIS A 208 1.95 12.08 0.46
CA HIS A 208 3.00 11.96 -0.57
C HIS A 208 2.78 10.71 -1.42
N LEU A 209 2.47 9.58 -0.77
CA LEU A 209 2.09 8.35 -1.49
C LEU A 209 0.88 8.59 -2.39
N VAL A 210 -0.19 9.20 -1.87
CA VAL A 210 -1.39 9.50 -2.66
C VAL A 210 -1.08 10.44 -3.84
N GLN A 211 -0.35 11.53 -3.59
CA GLN A 211 0.02 12.50 -4.62
C GLN A 211 0.75 11.83 -5.79
N HIS A 212 1.71 10.96 -5.49
CA HIS A 212 2.50 10.32 -6.54
C HIS A 212 1.89 9.04 -7.09
N THR A 213 0.94 8.41 -6.39
CA THR A 213 0.08 7.38 -6.99
C THR A 213 -0.80 7.99 -8.08
N VAL A 214 -1.35 9.19 -7.87
CA VAL A 214 -2.06 9.94 -8.92
C VAL A 214 -1.12 10.28 -10.09
N GLN A 215 0.16 10.57 -9.82
CA GLN A 215 1.14 10.78 -10.88
C GLN A 215 1.41 9.50 -11.67
N VAL A 216 1.53 8.34 -11.00
CA VAL A 216 1.64 7.03 -11.65
C VAL A 216 0.43 6.77 -12.55
N ASP A 217 -0.80 6.97 -12.05
CA ASP A 217 -2.03 6.80 -12.83
C ASP A 217 -2.02 7.64 -14.11
N LYS A 218 -1.62 8.92 -13.99
CA LYS A 218 -1.51 9.82 -15.14
C LYS A 218 -0.46 9.36 -16.14
N THR A 219 0.69 8.92 -15.65
CA THR A 219 1.79 8.44 -16.51
C THR A 219 1.36 7.19 -17.28
N LEU A 220 0.77 6.20 -16.61
CA LEU A 220 0.29 4.96 -17.24
C LEU A 220 -0.74 5.25 -18.34
N VAL A 221 -1.73 6.12 -18.07
CA VAL A 221 -2.70 6.56 -19.09
C VAL A 221 -2.00 7.25 -20.27
N ALA A 222 -1.04 8.14 -20.00
CA ALA A 222 -0.37 8.91 -21.05
C ALA A 222 0.52 8.06 -21.96
N ILE A 223 1.08 6.95 -21.47
CA ILE A 223 1.84 5.99 -22.28
C ILE A 223 0.96 4.94 -22.97
N GLY A 224 -0.36 5.02 -22.79
CA GLY A 224 -1.33 4.11 -23.42
C GLY A 224 -1.60 2.82 -22.63
N ASP A 225 -1.19 2.76 -21.36
CA ASP A 225 -1.40 1.63 -20.45
C ASP A 225 -2.45 2.00 -19.38
N ALA A 226 -3.63 2.44 -19.82
CA ALA A 226 -4.71 2.81 -18.91
C ALA A 226 -5.25 1.57 -18.18
N PRO A 227 -5.56 1.65 -16.86
CA PRO A 227 -5.93 0.45 -16.12
C PRO A 227 -7.32 -0.09 -16.49
N THR A 228 -7.40 -1.41 -16.64
CA THR A 228 -8.63 -2.18 -16.90
C THR A 228 -9.61 -2.14 -15.72
N GLU A 229 -10.85 -2.56 -15.93
CA GLU A 229 -11.84 -2.75 -14.87
C GLU A 229 -11.30 -3.70 -13.78
N ALA A 230 -10.68 -4.82 -14.18
CA ALA A 230 -10.11 -5.79 -13.24
C ALA A 230 -9.03 -5.16 -12.35
N GLN A 231 -8.12 -4.37 -12.94
CA GLN A 231 -7.05 -3.68 -12.20
C GLN A 231 -7.62 -2.62 -11.24
N ARG A 232 -8.68 -1.92 -11.63
CA ARG A 232 -9.38 -0.95 -10.75
C ARG A 232 -10.02 -1.67 -9.56
N LEU A 233 -10.65 -2.82 -9.77
CA LEU A 233 -11.24 -3.64 -8.71
C LEU A 233 -10.16 -4.24 -7.79
N VAL A 234 -9.04 -4.72 -8.34
CA VAL A 234 -7.86 -5.16 -7.58
C VAL A 234 -7.33 -4.05 -6.67
N ARG A 235 -7.24 -2.82 -7.18
CA ARG A 235 -6.83 -1.66 -6.36
C ARG A 235 -7.78 -1.41 -5.20
N ILE A 236 -9.08 -1.57 -5.41
CA ILE A 236 -10.08 -1.50 -4.32
C ILE A 236 -9.82 -2.61 -3.29
N LEU A 237 -9.58 -3.85 -3.72
CA LEU A 237 -9.28 -4.96 -2.80
C LEU A 237 -8.06 -4.68 -1.93
N TYR A 238 -6.96 -4.20 -2.50
CA TYR A 238 -5.78 -3.82 -1.73
C TYR A 238 -6.09 -2.73 -0.69
N ARG A 239 -6.87 -1.71 -1.07
CA ARG A 239 -7.27 -0.65 -0.14
C ARG A 239 -8.10 -1.20 1.04
N GLU A 240 -9.04 -2.12 0.79
CA GLU A 240 -9.85 -2.72 1.85
C GLU A 240 -9.09 -3.79 2.66
N LEU A 241 -8.00 -4.35 2.12
CA LEU A 241 -7.09 -5.25 2.86
C LEU A 241 -6.30 -4.51 3.94
N ALA A 242 -5.93 -3.25 3.71
CA ALA A 242 -5.10 -2.46 4.62
C ALA A 242 -5.58 -2.45 6.10
N PRO A 243 -6.86 -2.13 6.43
CA PRO A 243 -7.32 -2.18 7.82
C PRO A 243 -7.26 -3.59 8.43
N VAL A 244 -7.49 -4.65 7.64
CA VAL A 244 -7.37 -6.05 8.11
C VAL A 244 -5.94 -6.36 8.51
N GLU A 245 -4.95 -5.95 7.71
CA GLU A 245 -3.52 -6.17 7.99
C GLU A 245 -3.04 -5.41 9.23
N MET A 246 -3.49 -4.17 9.39
CA MET A 246 -3.15 -3.36 10.58
C MET A 246 -3.75 -3.95 11.86
N LEU A 247 -4.98 -4.48 11.81
CA LEU A 247 -5.62 -5.12 12.97
C LEU A 247 -5.00 -6.49 13.28
N ALA A 248 -4.57 -7.23 12.25
CA ALA A 248 -3.95 -8.54 12.36
C ALA A 248 -2.63 -8.53 13.15
N ALA A 249 -1.87 -7.43 13.13
CA ALA A 249 -0.60 -7.30 13.86
C ALA A 249 -0.75 -7.53 15.38
N GLY A 250 -1.94 -7.29 15.93
CA GLY A 250 -2.28 -7.56 17.34
C GLY A 250 -2.85 -8.97 17.63
N GLY A 251 -2.86 -9.87 16.64
CA GLY A 251 -3.48 -11.19 16.74
C GLY A 251 -5.02 -11.16 16.82
N VAL A 252 -5.62 -10.03 16.46
CA VAL A 252 -7.07 -9.80 16.56
C VAL A 252 -7.83 -10.65 15.53
N GLY A 253 -8.98 -11.20 15.93
CA GLY A 253 -9.93 -11.85 15.01
C GLY A 253 -9.37 -13.05 14.25
N GLU A 254 -8.51 -13.86 14.87
CA GLU A 254 -7.83 -14.99 14.23
C GLU A 254 -8.82 -15.99 13.58
N ALA A 255 -9.96 -16.28 14.21
CA ALA A 255 -10.94 -17.21 13.64
C ALA A 255 -11.65 -16.59 12.43
N GLU A 256 -12.03 -15.33 12.53
CA GLU A 256 -12.68 -14.53 11.49
C GLU A 256 -11.78 -14.39 10.26
N ARG A 257 -10.49 -14.08 10.49
CA ARG A 257 -9.48 -14.00 9.43
C ARG A 257 -9.33 -15.32 8.68
N ARG A 258 -9.26 -16.45 9.40
CA ARG A 258 -9.13 -17.77 8.75
C ARG A 258 -10.35 -18.13 7.91
N ALA A 259 -11.55 -17.80 8.39
CA ALA A 259 -12.78 -18.04 7.64
C ALA A 259 -12.79 -17.24 6.34
N VAL A 260 -12.53 -15.94 6.40
CA VAL A 260 -12.49 -15.08 5.21
C VAL A 260 -11.35 -15.47 4.27
N ALA A 261 -10.17 -15.79 4.80
CA ALA A 261 -9.04 -16.23 3.98
C ALA A 261 -9.37 -17.50 3.18
N ALA A 262 -10.08 -18.47 3.78
CA ALA A 262 -10.54 -19.66 3.06
C ALA A 262 -11.54 -19.30 1.96
N THR A 263 -12.55 -18.49 2.26
CA THR A 263 -13.54 -18.01 1.27
C THR A 263 -12.89 -17.32 0.07
N LEU A 264 -11.93 -16.42 0.33
CA LEU A 264 -11.23 -15.69 -0.74
C LEU A 264 -10.31 -16.62 -1.55
N TRP A 265 -9.68 -17.60 -0.90
CA TRP A 265 -8.80 -18.56 -1.56
C TRP A 265 -9.57 -19.50 -2.49
N ASP A 266 -10.71 -20.02 -2.03
CA ASP A 266 -11.57 -20.89 -2.83
C ASP A 266 -12.12 -20.13 -4.05
N ARG A 267 -12.51 -18.85 -3.84
CA ARG A 267 -12.93 -17.97 -4.94
C ARG A 267 -11.82 -17.73 -5.95
N ALA A 268 -10.57 -17.52 -5.52
CA ALA A 268 -9.45 -17.39 -6.45
C ALA A 268 -9.29 -18.65 -7.31
N GLY A 269 -9.38 -19.84 -6.72
CA GLY A 269 -9.33 -21.10 -7.46
C GLY A 269 -10.49 -21.30 -8.43
N GLU A 270 -11.70 -20.84 -8.08
CA GLU A 270 -12.85 -20.85 -8.97
C GLU A 270 -12.63 -19.95 -10.20
N ILE A 271 -12.13 -18.73 -9.98
CA ILE A 271 -11.82 -17.80 -11.06
C ILE A 271 -10.72 -18.37 -11.96
N GLU A 272 -9.63 -18.87 -11.39
CA GLU A 272 -8.55 -19.52 -12.15
C GLU A 272 -9.08 -20.68 -13.00
N ALA A 273 -9.97 -21.50 -12.45
CA ALA A 273 -10.59 -22.59 -13.20
C ALA A 273 -11.47 -22.06 -14.34
N LEU A 274 -12.25 -21.00 -14.10
CA LEU A 274 -13.14 -20.40 -15.09
C LEU A 274 -12.37 -19.80 -16.26
N VAL A 275 -11.30 -19.04 -16.01
CA VAL A 275 -10.54 -18.33 -17.05
C VAL A 275 -9.65 -19.27 -17.89
N ASN A 276 -9.19 -20.38 -17.30
CA ASN A 276 -8.35 -21.36 -17.99
C ASN A 276 -9.13 -22.34 -18.89
N VAL A 277 -10.47 -22.29 -18.90
CA VAL A 277 -11.26 -23.06 -19.87
C VAL A 277 -11.15 -22.38 -21.25
N VAL A 278 -10.42 -23.04 -22.16
CA VAL A 278 -10.34 -22.65 -23.57
C VAL A 278 -11.75 -22.65 -24.15
N PRO A 279 -12.20 -21.57 -24.82
CA PRO A 279 -13.48 -21.59 -25.52
C PRO A 279 -13.44 -22.67 -26.61
N HIS A 280 -14.35 -23.64 -26.54
CA HIS A 280 -14.59 -24.60 -27.62
C HIS A 280 -15.46 -23.99 -28.71
#